data_AF-A0A955DVQ3-F1
#
_entry.id   AF-A0A955DVQ3-F1
#
_cell.length_a   1.000
_cell.length_b   1.000
_cell.length_c   1.000
_cell.angle_alpha   90.00
_cell.angle_beta   90.00
_cell.angle_gamma   90.00
#
_symmetry.space_group_name_H-M   'P 1'
#
loop_
_entity.id
_entity.type
_entity.pdbx_description
1 polymer ?
#
loop_
_entity_poly.entity_id
_entity_poly.type
_entity_poly.pdbx_seq_one_letter_code
_entity_poly.pdbx_strand_id
1 'polypeptide(L)' 'TTTRQETEGTGLGLSIARGIARDHGGDITCANRPDGGALFRLEFPVRGPAPAAQA' A
#
# COMPACT_ATOMS: atom_id res chain seq x y z
N THR A 1 7.39 27.93 -14.27
CA THR A 1 6.49 26.79 -14.55
C THR A 1 7.32 25.54 -14.71
N THR A 2 7.44 24.71 -13.68
CA THR A 2 8.19 23.45 -13.78
C THR A 2 7.24 22.37 -14.27
N THR A 3 7.24 22.11 -15.57
CA THR A 3 6.48 21.03 -16.19
C THR A 3 7.14 19.71 -15.79
N ARG A 4 6.58 19.02 -14.80
CA ARG A 4 6.96 17.62 -14.53
C ARG A 4 6.51 16.81 -15.73
N GLN A 5 7.47 16.32 -16.52
CA GLN A 5 7.22 15.37 -17.58
C GLN A 5 6.47 14.18 -16.98
N GLU A 6 5.34 13.87 -17.58
CA GLU A 6 4.50 12.71 -17.26
C GLU A 6 5.35 11.47 -17.55
N THR A 7 6.09 11.01 -16.55
CA THR A 7 6.79 9.73 -16.64
C THR A 7 5.66 8.70 -16.61
N GLU A 8 5.32 8.15 -17.77
CA GLU A 8 4.45 6.98 -17.87
C GLU A 8 5.05 5.92 -16.94
N GLY A 9 4.45 5.77 -15.76
CA GLY A 9 4.95 4.85 -14.78
C GLY A 9 4.86 3.46 -15.38
N THR A 10 5.95 2.70 -15.36
CA THR A 10 6.04 1.33 -15.90
C THR A 10 5.09 0.33 -15.22
N GLY A 11 4.20 0.78 -14.34
CA GLY A 11 3.29 -0.05 -13.53
C GLY A 11 4.00 -0.88 -12.46
N LEU A 12 5.33 -0.76 -12.32
CA LEU A 12 6.13 -1.64 -11.47
C LEU A 12 6.00 -1.33 -9.97
N GLY A 13 5.59 -0.12 -9.60
CA GLY A 13 5.59 0.33 -8.21
C GLY A 13 4.78 -0.56 -7.27
N LEU A 14 3.57 -0.97 -7.68
CA LEU A 14 2.72 -1.85 -6.86
C LEU A 14 3.31 -3.26 -6.75
N SER A 15 3.88 -3.80 -7.83
CA SER A 15 4.51 -5.12 -7.83
C SER A 15 5.73 -5.17 -6.90
N ILE A 16 6.57 -4.12 -6.93
CA ILE A 16 7.73 -3.99 -6.03
C ILE A 16 7.26 -3.88 -4.58
N ALA A 17 6.32 -2.97 -4.29
CA ALA A 17 5.77 -2.79 -2.95
C ALA A 17 5.16 -4.10 -2.41
N ARG A 18 4.47 -4.87 -3.26
CA ARG A 18 3.90 -6.16 -2.89
C ARG A 18 4.94 -7.21 -2.57
N GLY A 19 6.03 -7.26 -3.34
CA GLY A 19 7.17 -8.13 -3.03
C GLY A 19 7.75 -7.82 -1.64
N ILE A 20 7.99 -6.54 -1.36
CA ILE A 20 8.53 -6.08 -0.07
C ILE A 20 7.57 -6.41 1.09
N ALA A 21 6.26 -6.14 0.93
CA ALA A 21 5.28 -6.44 1.97
C ALA A 21 5.23 -7.94 2.30
N ARG A 22 5.30 -8.79 1.28
CA ARG A 22 5.31 -10.26 1.43
C ARG A 22 6.57 -10.79 2.09
N ASP A 23 7.72 -10.20 1.79
CA ASP A 23 8.98 -10.52 2.47
C ASP A 23 8.90 -10.27 3.99
N HIS A 24 8.10 -9.28 4.40
CA HIS A 24 7.82 -8.97 5.81
C HIS A 24 6.64 -9.78 6.41
N GLY A 25 6.11 -10.76 5.67
CA GLY A 25 4.98 -11.59 6.09
C GLY A 25 3.60 -10.91 6.00
N GLY A 26 3.53 -9.76 5.32
CA GLY A 26 2.28 -9.04 5.03
C GLY A 26 1.82 -9.17 3.58
N ASP A 27 0.84 -8.36 3.17
CA ASP A 27 0.47 -8.15 1.77
C ASP A 27 -0.01 -6.70 1.55
N ILE A 28 -0.05 -6.28 0.30
CA ILE A 28 -0.63 -5.00 -0.12
C ILE A 28 -1.69 -5.23 -1.20
N THR A 29 -2.81 -4.53 -1.08
CA THR A 29 -3.89 -4.50 -2.07
C THR A 29 -4.18 -3.08 -2.51
N CYS A 30 -4.63 -2.92 -3.75
CA CYS A 30 -5.04 -1.64 -4.32
C CYS A 30 -6.44 -1.78 -4.91
N ALA A 31 -7.29 -0.79 -4.65
CA ALA A 31 -8.63 -0.68 -5.20
C ALA A 31 -9.00 0.80 -5.42
N ASN A 32 -10.07 1.08 -6.16
CA ASN A 32 -10.63 2.42 -6.22
C ASN A 32 -11.50 2.69 -4.99
N ARG A 33 -11.47 3.93 -4.47
CA ARG A 33 -12.40 4.36 -3.44
C ARG A 33 -13.77 4.66 -4.05
N PRO A 34 -14.87 4.42 -3.31
CA PRO A 34 -16.22 4.75 -3.79
C PRO A 34 -16.38 6.24 -4.12
N ASP A 35 -15.73 7.13 -3.37
CA ASP A 35 -15.76 8.59 -3.59
C ASP A 35 -14.71 9.10 -4.61
N GLY A 36 -14.01 8.19 -5.27
CA GLY A 36 -12.94 8.51 -6.22
C GLY A 36 -11.53 8.49 -5.61
N GLY A 37 -10.53 8.31 -6.48
CA GLY A 37 -9.14 8.10 -6.10
C GLY A 37 -8.82 6.63 -5.75
N ALA A 38 -7.63 6.42 -5.19
CA ALA A 38 -7.09 5.10 -4.90
C ALA A 38 -7.09 4.77 -3.39
N LEU A 39 -7.37 3.51 -3.07
CA LEU A 39 -7.25 2.90 -1.75
C LEU A 39 -6.13 1.85 -1.79
N PHE A 40 -5.08 2.09 -1.02
CA PHE A 40 -4.04 1.10 -0.78
C PHE A 40 -4.21 0.55 0.63
N ARG A 41 -4.30 -0.76 0.77
CA ARG A 41 -4.45 -1.44 2.07
C ARG A 41 -3.28 -2.38 2.28
N LEU A 42 -2.57 -2.19 3.38
CA LEU A 42 -1.44 -3.00 3.81
C LEU A 42 -1.84 -3.78 5.05
N GLU A 43 -1.53 -5.05 5.08
CA GLU A 43 -1.86 -5.96 6.18
C GLU A 43 -0.58 -6.65 6.64
N PHE A 44 -0.29 -6.58 7.95
CA PHE A 44 0.92 -7.15 8.53
C PHE A 44 0.60 -7.93 9.81
N PRO A 45 1.39 -8.97 10.12
CA PRO A 45 1.27 -9.68 11.39
C PRO A 45 1.70 -8.76 12.53
N VAL A 46 0.83 -8.61 13.53
CA VAL A 46 1.17 -7.89 14.77
C VAL A 46 2.11 -8.76 15.60
N ARG A 47 3.35 -8.29 15.81
CA ARG A 47 4.30 -8.92 16.73
C ARG A 47 4.34 -8.13 18.03
N GLY A 48 3.82 -8.72 19.10
CA GLY A 48 3.71 -8.09 20.41
C GLY A 48 2.31 -8.27 21.02
N PRO A 49 2.12 -7.99 22.31
CA PRO A 49 0.80 -8.05 22.92
C PRO A 49 -0.14 -7.09 22.18
N ALA A 50 -1.35 -7.57 21.87
CA ALA A 50 -2.36 -6.76 21.22
C ALA A 50 -2.57 -5.46 22.01
N PRO A 51 -2.64 -4.29 21.36
CA PRO A 51 -2.98 -3.07 22.07
C PRO A 51 -4.32 -3.30 22.77
N ALA A 52 -4.39 -2.98 24.07
CA ALA A 52 -5.63 -3.05 24.82
C ALA A 52 -6.69 -2.25 24.03
N ALA A 53 -7.69 -2.95 23.50
CA ALA A 53 -8.74 -2.34 22.72
C ALA A 53 -9.39 -1.25 23.57
N GLN A 54 -9.24 0.01 23.16
CA GLN A 54 -9.90 1.11 23.85
C GLN A 54 -11.38 1.08 23.45
N ALA A 55 -12.22 0.82 24.45
CA ALA A 55 -13.68 0.84 24.40
C ALA A 55 -14.23 2.27 24.47
#